data_AF-A0A4Q1EXV2-F1
#
_entry.id   AF-A0A4Q1EXV2-F1
#
_cell.length_a   1.000
_cell.length_b   1.000
_cell.length_c   1.000
_cell.angle_alpha   90.00
_cell.angle_beta   90.00
_cell.angle_gamma   90.00
#
_symmetry.space_group_name_H-M   'P 1'
#
loop_
_entity.id
_entity.type
_entity.pdbx_description
1 polymer ?
#
loop_
_entity_poly.entity_id
_entity_poly.type
_entity_poly.pdbx_seq_one_letter_code
_entity_poly.pdbx_strand_id
1 'polypeptide(L)'
;TGNIVWYDASTGGNVVTAATALTTRTYYAALKDAITTCESNVRLAVAINVSDPGTPNITDTDQDFCLVNAPTIASINVSPETGNIVWYDASTGGNVLTAATALTTRTYYAALKDATTTCESNVRLAVAINVSDPGTPNITDKDQEFCLINAPTIGQRYLM
;
A
#
# COMPACT_ATOMS: atom_id res chain seq x y z
N THR A 1 22.52 -11.92 37.14
CA THR A 1 21.53 -11.66 36.08
C THR A 1 21.78 -12.67 34.98
N GLY A 2 20.84 -13.59 34.74
CA GLY A 2 21.00 -14.60 33.68
C GLY A 2 20.71 -14.00 32.31
N ASN A 3 21.39 -14.50 31.28
CA ASN A 3 21.10 -14.16 29.88
C ASN A 3 20.20 -15.23 29.27
N ILE A 4 19.30 -14.84 28.37
CA ILE A 4 18.47 -15.79 27.61
C ILE A 4 19.27 -16.24 26.38
N VAL A 5 19.37 -17.55 26.18
CA VAL A 5 19.93 -18.16 24.96
C VAL A 5 18.81 -18.85 24.19
N TRP A 6 18.73 -18.59 22.90
CA TRP A 6 17.70 -19.14 22.02
C TRP A 6 18.22 -20.32 21.21
N TYR A 7 17.35 -21.29 20.94
CA TYR A 7 17.65 -22.51 20.22
C TYR A 7 16.54 -22.87 19.21
N ASP A 8 16.90 -23.63 18.17
CA ASP A 8 16.00 -24.13 17.14
C ASP A 8 15.31 -25.46 17.49
N ALA A 9 15.67 -26.09 18.61
CA ALA A 9 15.13 -27.36 19.08
C ALA A 9 14.95 -27.42 20.61
N SER A 10 14.05 -28.29 21.08
CA SER A 10 13.80 -28.51 22.53
C SER A 10 14.96 -29.18 23.25
N THR A 11 15.79 -29.95 22.54
CA THR A 11 17.00 -30.62 23.03
C THR A 11 18.01 -30.70 21.88
N GLY A 12 19.30 -30.50 22.17
CA GLY A 12 20.32 -30.38 21.12
C GLY A 12 20.13 -29.11 20.28
N GLY A 13 20.23 -29.22 18.96
CA GLY A 13 20.01 -28.10 18.03
C GLY A 13 21.11 -27.03 18.04
N ASN A 14 20.87 -25.95 17.30
CA ASN A 14 21.78 -24.82 17.18
C ASN A 14 21.31 -23.62 17.98
N VAL A 15 22.26 -22.80 18.42
CA VAL A 15 21.96 -21.49 19.02
C VAL A 15 21.42 -20.56 17.92
N VAL A 16 20.27 -19.95 18.19
CA VAL A 16 19.66 -18.92 17.34
C VAL A 16 20.17 -17.57 17.81
N THR A 17 20.95 -16.91 16.97
CA THR A 17 21.57 -15.62 17.29
C THR A 17 20.59 -14.47 17.06
N ALA A 18 20.86 -13.31 17.66
CA ALA A 18 20.04 -12.11 17.48
C ALA A 18 19.97 -11.62 16.02
N ALA A 19 20.91 -12.03 15.15
CA ALA A 19 20.90 -11.70 13.73
C ALA A 19 20.09 -12.70 12.88
N THR A 20 19.63 -13.80 13.47
CA THR A 20 18.89 -14.84 12.74
C THR A 20 17.46 -14.36 12.48
N ALA A 21 17.06 -14.30 11.21
CA ALA A 21 15.68 -14.01 10.85
C ALA A 21 14.73 -15.08 11.39
N LEU A 22 13.64 -14.64 12.02
CA LEU A 22 12.61 -15.55 12.52
C LEU A 22 11.75 -16.08 11.38
N THR A 23 11.27 -17.31 11.53
CA THR A 23 10.26 -17.92 10.67
C THR A 23 9.14 -18.49 11.54
N THR A 24 7.97 -18.76 10.96
CA THR A 24 6.85 -19.38 11.69
C THR A 24 7.23 -20.79 12.14
N ARG A 25 7.60 -20.93 13.41
CA ARG A 25 7.94 -22.19 14.08
C ARG A 25 8.04 -21.97 15.59
N THR A 26 8.23 -23.05 16.33
CA THR A 26 8.60 -22.99 17.74
C THR A 26 10.11 -22.79 17.90
N TYR A 27 10.50 -21.78 18.66
CA TYR A 27 11.85 -21.56 19.16
C TYR A 27 11.92 -21.89 20.64
N TYR A 28 13.13 -22.10 21.18
CA TYR A 28 13.30 -22.57 22.54
C TYR A 28 14.26 -21.68 23.32
N ALA A 29 13.83 -21.17 24.47
CA ALA A 29 14.63 -20.29 25.33
C ALA A 29 15.20 -21.08 26.51
N ALA A 30 16.49 -20.91 26.77
CA ALA A 30 17.17 -21.39 27.97
C ALA A 30 17.67 -20.19 28.79
N LEU A 31 17.57 -20.29 30.11
CA LEU A 31 18.22 -19.32 31.00
C LEU A 31 19.67 -19.77 31.22
N LYS A 32 20.62 -18.88 30.95
CA LYS A 32 22.06 -19.11 31.15
C LYS A 32 22.60 -18.21 32.25
N ASP A 33 23.22 -18.80 33.26
CA ASP A 33 23.95 -18.04 34.28
C ASP A 33 25.23 -17.45 33.66
N ALA A 34 25.43 -16.14 33.82
CA ALA A 34 26.55 -15.44 33.22
C ALA A 34 27.91 -15.73 33.88
N ILE A 35 27.92 -16.24 35.12
CA ILE A 35 29.13 -16.52 35.90
C ILE A 35 29.51 -17.99 35.76
N THR A 36 28.56 -18.90 35.97
CA THR A 36 28.82 -20.35 35.96
C THR A 36 28.69 -20.96 34.57
N THR A 37 28.11 -20.23 33.62
CA THR A 37 27.77 -20.69 32.26
C THR A 37 26.76 -21.84 32.21
N CYS A 38 26.20 -22.24 33.36
CA CYS A 38 25.18 -23.27 33.45
C CYS A 38 23.88 -22.82 32.77
N GLU A 39 23.25 -23.72 32.03
CA GLU A 39 21.97 -23.48 31.35
C GLU A 39 20.86 -24.34 31.97
N SER A 40 19.61 -23.86 31.87
CA SER A 40 18.43 -24.61 32.33
C SER A 40 18.28 -25.94 31.58
N ASN A 41 18.04 -27.03 32.32
CA ASN A 41 17.91 -28.38 31.75
C ASN A 41 16.67 -28.55 30.84
N VAL A 42 15.62 -27.75 31.06
CA VAL A 42 14.44 -27.69 30.21
C VAL A 42 14.42 -26.34 29.52
N ARG A 43 14.23 -26.33 28.21
CA ARG A 43 14.03 -25.10 27.43
C ARG A 43 12.55 -24.77 27.36
N LEU A 44 12.22 -23.49 27.48
CA LEU A 44 10.86 -22.99 27.29
C LEU A 44 10.54 -22.93 25.79
N ALA A 45 9.47 -23.62 25.38
CA ALA A 45 8.96 -23.53 24.01
C ALA A 45 8.22 -22.19 23.80
N VAL A 46 8.55 -21.49 22.72
CA VAL A 46 7.96 -20.21 22.32
C VAL A 46 7.51 -20.33 20.87
N ALA A 47 6.20 -20.30 20.64
CA ALA A 47 5.64 -20.30 19.30
C ALA A 47 5.81 -18.91 18.67
N ILE A 48 6.50 -18.84 17.55
CA ILE A 48 6.66 -17.63 16.75
C ILE A 48 5.78 -17.77 15.51
N ASN A 49 5.00 -16.73 15.23
CA ASN A 49 4.22 -16.59 14.00
C ASN A 49 4.72 -15.37 13.23
N VAL A 50 5.19 -15.60 12.02
CA VAL A 50 5.58 -14.56 11.05
C VAL A 50 4.55 -14.61 9.92
N SER A 51 3.75 -13.56 9.83
CA SER A 51 2.69 -13.41 8.82
C SER A 51 3.07 -12.36 7.77
N ASP A 52 2.47 -12.47 6.59
CA ASP A 52 2.44 -11.44 5.55
C ASP A 52 0.98 -11.39 5.04
N PRO A 53 0.29 -10.25 5.11
CA PRO A 53 -1.05 -10.09 4.55
C PRO A 53 -1.10 -10.36 3.03
N GLY A 54 0.04 -10.36 2.36
CA GLY A 54 0.15 -10.46 0.90
C GLY A 54 -0.01 -9.11 0.23
N THR A 55 0.33 -9.01 -1.06
CA THR A 55 0.13 -7.81 -1.86
C THR A 55 -1.37 -7.57 -2.13
N PRO A 56 -1.87 -6.32 -2.06
CA PRO A 56 -3.25 -6.02 -2.44
C PRO A 56 -3.62 -6.53 -3.84
N ASN A 57 -4.87 -6.91 -4.04
CA ASN A 57 -5.43 -7.27 -5.35
C ASN A 57 -6.45 -6.21 -5.82
N ILE A 58 -5.94 -5.17 -6.48
CA ILE A 58 -6.76 -4.15 -7.17
C ILE A 58 -6.72 -4.47 -8.66
N THR A 59 -7.89 -4.69 -9.29
CA THR A 59 -7.94 -5.11 -10.70
C THR A 59 -7.65 -3.98 -11.68
N ASP A 60 -8.03 -2.75 -11.32
CA ASP A 60 -7.81 -1.57 -12.14
C ASP A 60 -6.59 -0.79 -11.61
N THR A 61 -5.42 -1.07 -12.18
CA THR A 61 -4.15 -0.44 -11.76
C THR A 61 -3.82 0.83 -12.55
N ASP A 62 -4.66 1.26 -13.49
CA ASP A 62 -4.45 2.44 -14.32
C ASP A 62 -5.73 3.29 -14.32
N GLN A 63 -5.83 4.24 -13.38
CA GLN A 63 -7.07 4.97 -13.11
C GLN A 63 -6.98 6.44 -13.55
N ASP A 64 -7.99 6.87 -14.31
CA ASP A 64 -8.12 8.25 -14.78
C ASP A 64 -9.11 9.04 -13.92
N PHE A 65 -8.75 10.29 -13.61
CA PHE A 65 -9.58 11.23 -12.88
C PHE A 65 -9.59 12.61 -13.54
N CYS A 66 -10.71 13.32 -13.40
CA CYS A 66 -10.81 14.72 -13.82
C CYS A 66 -10.34 15.65 -12.70
N LEU A 67 -9.43 16.58 -13.02
CA LEU A 67 -8.86 17.54 -12.07
C LEU A 67 -9.92 18.35 -11.31
N VAL A 68 -10.99 18.76 -12.02
CA VAL A 68 -12.10 19.55 -11.46
C VAL A 68 -12.83 18.85 -10.31
N ASN A 69 -12.78 17.51 -10.26
CA ASN A 69 -13.41 16.73 -9.20
C ASN A 69 -12.57 16.68 -7.91
N ALA A 70 -11.37 17.27 -7.91
CA ALA A 70 -10.42 17.26 -6.79
C ALA A 70 -10.24 15.86 -6.17
N PRO A 71 -9.85 14.85 -6.96
CA PRO A 71 -9.72 13.47 -6.48
C PRO A 71 -8.66 13.35 -5.39
N THR A 72 -8.87 12.46 -4.43
CA THR A 72 -7.93 12.14 -3.34
C THR A 72 -7.60 10.65 -3.32
N ILE A 73 -6.69 10.22 -2.44
CA ILE A 73 -6.40 8.79 -2.21
C ILE A 73 -7.67 7.97 -1.96
N ALA A 74 -8.66 8.53 -1.28
CA ALA A 74 -9.95 7.88 -1.05
C ALA A 74 -10.80 7.69 -2.32
N SER A 75 -10.46 8.38 -3.42
CA SER A 75 -11.13 8.25 -4.72
C SER A 75 -10.66 7.03 -5.51
N ILE A 76 -9.53 6.43 -5.17
CA ILE A 76 -8.98 5.26 -5.88
C ILE A 76 -9.94 4.08 -5.72
N ASN A 77 -10.35 3.48 -6.84
CA ASN A 77 -11.12 2.24 -6.83
C ASN A 77 -10.20 1.09 -6.43
N VAL A 78 -10.50 0.44 -5.31
CA VAL A 78 -9.67 -0.66 -4.77
C VAL A 78 -10.25 -2.04 -5.07
N SER A 79 -11.36 -2.14 -5.81
CA SER A 79 -12.02 -3.41 -6.05
C SER A 79 -11.10 -4.42 -6.77
N PRO A 80 -11.22 -5.73 -6.46
CA PRO A 80 -12.09 -6.36 -5.46
C PRO A 80 -11.49 -6.42 -4.04
N GLU A 81 -10.41 -5.68 -3.75
CA GLU A 81 -9.75 -5.73 -2.44
C GLU A 81 -10.70 -5.29 -1.29
N THR A 82 -10.57 -5.95 -0.15
CA THR A 82 -11.42 -5.71 1.04
C THR A 82 -10.62 -5.51 2.33
N GLY A 83 -9.31 -5.72 2.32
CA GLY A 83 -8.45 -5.46 3.47
C GLY A 83 -8.20 -3.97 3.73
N ASN A 84 -7.59 -3.66 4.88
CA ASN A 84 -7.18 -2.28 5.17
C ASN A 84 -5.98 -1.92 4.29
N ILE A 85 -6.15 -0.93 3.42
CA ILE A 85 -5.09 -0.47 2.52
C ILE A 85 -4.40 0.76 3.11
N VAL A 86 -3.07 0.72 3.16
CA VAL A 86 -2.21 1.87 3.42
C VAL A 86 -1.52 2.27 2.11
N TRP A 87 -1.53 3.56 1.83
CA TRP A 87 -0.99 4.13 0.60
C TRP A 87 0.36 4.80 0.84
N TYR A 88 1.24 4.70 -0.14
CA TYR A 88 2.60 5.24 -0.11
C TYR A 88 2.96 5.96 -1.41
N ASP A 89 3.90 6.89 -1.32
CA ASP A 89 4.48 7.62 -2.46
C ASP A 89 5.63 6.88 -3.18
N ALA A 90 6.08 5.74 -2.65
CA ALA A 90 7.17 4.93 -3.21
C ALA A 90 6.93 3.42 -3.06
N SER A 91 7.57 2.61 -3.90
CA SER A 91 7.50 1.14 -3.86
C SER A 91 8.15 0.53 -2.62
N THR A 92 9.17 1.20 -2.07
CA THR A 92 9.88 0.83 -0.84
C THR A 92 10.22 2.08 -0.05
N GLY A 93 10.09 2.04 1.28
CA GLY A 93 10.27 3.24 2.11
C GLY A 93 9.17 4.28 1.85
N GLY A 94 9.55 5.54 1.61
CA GLY A 94 8.60 6.62 1.29
C GLY A 94 7.74 7.08 2.47
N ASN A 95 6.77 7.95 2.18
CA ASN A 95 5.82 8.46 3.17
C ASN A 95 4.46 7.79 3.02
N VAL A 96 3.80 7.58 4.16
CA VAL A 96 2.38 7.18 4.21
C VAL A 96 1.52 8.35 3.74
N LEU A 97 0.56 8.07 2.87
CA LEU A 97 -0.39 9.05 2.35
C LEU A 97 -1.73 8.89 3.05
N THR A 98 -2.33 10.02 3.44
CA THR A 98 -3.64 10.04 4.08
C THR A 98 -4.75 9.97 3.03
N ALA A 99 -5.93 9.51 3.43
CA ALA A 99 -7.13 9.47 2.58
C ALA A 99 -7.50 10.84 1.94
N ALA A 100 -7.13 11.94 2.59
CA ALA A 100 -7.36 13.32 2.12
C ALA A 100 -6.27 13.85 1.18
N THR A 101 -5.19 13.10 0.96
CA THR A 101 -4.11 13.53 0.07
C THR A 101 -4.63 13.63 -1.36
N ALA A 102 -4.48 14.79 -1.99
CA ALA A 102 -4.90 15.02 -3.38
C ALA A 102 -4.12 14.12 -4.36
N LEU A 103 -4.81 13.58 -5.35
CA LEU A 103 -4.18 12.84 -6.43
C LEU A 103 -3.53 13.80 -7.44
N THR A 104 -2.40 13.35 -7.98
CA THR A 104 -1.71 13.96 -9.12
C THR A 104 -1.30 12.85 -10.07
N THR A 105 -0.98 13.17 -11.33
CA THR A 105 -0.52 12.17 -12.29
C THR A 105 0.82 11.57 -11.85
N ARG A 106 0.78 10.34 -11.31
CA ARG A 106 1.93 9.54 -10.87
C ARG A 106 1.48 8.13 -10.48
N THR A 107 2.44 7.27 -10.15
CA THR A 107 2.18 5.98 -9.52
C THR A 107 2.10 6.13 -7.99
N TYR A 108 1.07 5.53 -7.40
CA TYR A 108 0.89 5.35 -5.96
C TYR A 108 1.02 3.87 -5.59
N TYR A 109 1.37 3.58 -4.34
CA TYR A 109 1.68 2.21 -3.92
C TYR A 109 0.80 1.78 -2.74
N ALA A 110 0.04 0.70 -2.92
CA ALA A 110 -0.86 0.14 -1.92
C ALA A 110 -0.20 -1.03 -1.17
N ALA A 111 -0.37 -1.09 0.15
CA ALA A 111 -0.08 -2.25 0.99
C ALA A 111 -1.33 -2.61 1.81
N LEU A 112 -1.55 -3.90 2.03
CA LEU A 112 -2.48 -4.38 3.05
C LEU A 112 -1.84 -4.23 4.42
N LYS A 113 -2.64 -3.85 5.41
CA LYS A 113 -2.25 -3.79 6.81
C LYS A 113 -3.21 -4.60 7.67
N ASP A 114 -2.70 -5.64 8.30
CA ASP A 114 -3.48 -6.44 9.22
C ASP A 114 -3.81 -5.63 10.49
N ALA A 115 -5.10 -5.52 10.82
CA ALA A 115 -5.57 -4.68 11.91
C ALA A 115 -5.15 -5.19 13.31
N THR A 116 -4.85 -6.48 13.43
CA THR A 116 -4.60 -7.15 14.72
C THR A 116 -3.11 -7.21 15.02
N THR A 117 -2.32 -7.58 14.02
CA THR A 117 -0.86 -7.76 14.13
C THR A 117 -0.09 -6.52 13.72
N THR A 118 -0.74 -5.55 13.05
CA THR A 118 -0.13 -4.36 12.44
C THR A 118 0.87 -4.67 11.33
N CYS A 119 0.97 -5.94 10.92
CA CYS A 119 1.83 -6.39 9.85
C CYS A 119 1.35 -5.81 8.51
N GLU A 120 2.30 -5.40 7.66
CA GLU A 120 2.02 -4.85 6.35
C GLU A 120 2.58 -5.74 5.25
N SER A 121 1.99 -5.66 4.04
CA SER A 121 2.46 -6.38 2.87
C SER A 121 3.96 -6.21 2.65
N ASN A 122 4.68 -7.32 2.43
CA ASN A 122 6.09 -7.26 2.08
C ASN A 122 6.32 -6.65 0.68
N VAL A 123 5.33 -6.74 -0.21
CA VAL A 123 5.37 -6.14 -1.56
C VAL A 123 4.15 -5.24 -1.74
N ARG A 124 4.40 -3.99 -2.14
CA ARG A 124 3.34 -3.01 -2.46
C ARG A 124 2.86 -3.16 -3.90
N LEU A 125 1.55 -3.02 -4.12
CA LEU A 125 0.96 -2.95 -5.46
C LEU A 125 1.11 -1.54 -6.02
N ALA A 126 1.59 -1.40 -7.25
CA ALA A 126 1.63 -0.13 -7.97
C ALA A 126 0.28 0.16 -8.64
N VAL A 127 -0.21 1.39 -8.49
CA VAL A 127 -1.41 1.91 -9.15
C VAL A 127 -1.05 3.22 -9.83
N ALA A 128 -1.09 3.26 -11.16
CA ALA A 128 -0.89 4.46 -11.93
C ALA A 128 -2.16 5.31 -11.90
N ILE A 129 -1.98 6.59 -11.61
CA ILE A 129 -3.05 7.58 -11.58
C ILE A 129 -2.75 8.63 -12.63
N ASN A 130 -3.77 8.98 -13.40
CA ASN A 130 -3.75 10.09 -14.34
C ASN A 130 -4.84 11.10 -13.96
N VAL A 131 -4.43 12.32 -13.63
CA VAL A 131 -5.34 13.42 -13.35
C VAL A 131 -5.25 14.42 -14.48
N SER A 132 -6.35 14.59 -15.22
CA SER A 132 -6.39 15.43 -16.42
C SER A 132 -7.47 16.52 -16.34
N ASP A 133 -7.25 17.61 -17.07
CA ASP A 133 -8.24 18.65 -17.33
C ASP A 133 -8.34 18.80 -18.86
N PRO A 134 -9.51 18.55 -19.47
CA PRO A 134 -9.68 18.74 -20.92
C PRO A 134 -9.55 20.21 -21.34
N GLY A 135 -9.51 21.14 -20.39
CA GLY A 135 -9.43 22.56 -20.64
C GLY A 135 -10.77 23.16 -21.05
N THR A 136 -10.80 24.48 -21.16
CA THR A 136 -12.00 25.20 -21.63
C THR A 136 -12.07 25.11 -23.16
N PRO A 137 -13.23 24.74 -23.74
CA PRO A 137 -13.43 24.84 -25.19
C PRO A 137 -13.14 26.26 -25.67
N ASN A 138 -12.25 26.40 -26.66
CA ASN A 138 -11.92 27.68 -27.25
C ASN A 138 -12.66 27.85 -28.58
N ILE A 139 -13.64 28.75 -28.61
CA ILE A 139 -14.28 29.20 -29.84
C ILE A 139 -13.60 30.49 -30.27
N THR A 140 -12.93 30.47 -31.42
CA THR A 140 -12.21 31.63 -31.97
C THR A 140 -13.17 32.74 -32.36
N ASP A 141 -14.27 32.40 -33.04
CA ASP A 141 -15.34 33.33 -33.38
C ASP A 141 -16.45 33.32 -32.31
N LYS A 142 -16.48 34.36 -31.48
CA LYS A 142 -17.46 34.52 -30.40
C LYS A 142 -18.74 35.24 -30.85
N ASP A 143 -18.74 35.82 -32.04
CA ASP A 143 -19.82 36.66 -32.57
C ASP A 143 -20.41 35.99 -33.83
N GLN A 144 -21.09 34.86 -33.63
CA GLN A 144 -21.68 34.12 -34.73
C GLN A 144 -23.04 34.70 -35.13
N GLU A 145 -23.15 35.14 -36.38
CA GLU A 145 -24.38 35.69 -36.94
C GLU A 145 -25.16 34.65 -37.77
N PHE A 146 -26.48 34.58 -37.58
CA PHE A 146 -27.35 33.62 -38.27
C PHE A 146 -28.60 34.31 -38.83
N CYS A 147 -29.05 33.90 -40.02
CA CYS A 147 -30.32 34.36 -40.58
C CYS A 147 -31.51 33.52 -40.07
N LEU A 148 -32.57 34.18 -39.60
CA LEU A 148 -33.77 33.51 -39.06
C LEU A 148 -34.43 32.53 -40.05
N ILE A 149 -34.44 32.87 -41.35
CA ILE A 149 -35.04 32.04 -42.41
C ILE A 149 -34.35 30.67 -42.56
N ASN A 150 -33.11 30.54 -42.10
CA ASN A 150 -32.35 29.30 -42.19
C ASN A 150 -32.61 28.33 -41.03
N ALA A 151 -33.49 28.70 -40.08
CA ALA A 151 -33.82 27.93 -38.87
C ALA A 151 -32.54 27.38 -38.17
N PRO A 152 -31.62 28.26 -37.73
CA PRO A 152 -30.30 27.84 -37.29
C PRO A 152 -30.37 26.95 -36.04
N THR A 153 -29.59 25.87 -36.03
CA THR A 153 -29.46 24.90 -34.93
C THR A 153 -28.09 25.02 -34.26
N ILE A 154 -27.95 24.42 -33.08
CA ILE A 154 -26.67 24.39 -32.36
C ILE A 154 -25.56 23.66 -33.15
N GLY A 155 -25.92 22.74 -34.05
CA GLY A 155 -24.98 22.03 -34.91
C GLY A 155 -24.38 22.88 -36.04
N GLN A 156 -24.89 24.10 -36.27
CA GLN A 156 -24.38 25.03 -37.28
C GLN A 156 -23.43 26.09 -36.72
N ARG A 157 -23.18 26.07 -35.40
CA ARG A 157 -22.07 26.83 -34.81
C ARG A 157 -20.77 26.28 -35.41
N TYR A 158 -19.74 27.11 -35.63
CA TYR A 158 -18.42 26.75 -36.20
C TYR A 158 -18.30 26.61 -37.73
N LEU A 159 -19.37 26.86 -38.50
CA LEU A 159 -19.28 26.92 -39.97
C LEU A 159 -19.23 28.39 -40.42
N MET A 160 -18.07 29.03 -40.29
CA MET A 160 -17.72 30.27 -41.00
C MET A 160 -16.30 30.18 -41.51
#